data_AF-A0A7V9RF71-F1
#
_entry.id   AF-A0A7V9RF71-F1
#
_cell.length_a   1.000
_cell.length_b   1.000
_cell.length_c   1.000
_cell.angle_alpha   90.00
_cell.angle_beta   90.00
_cell.angle_gamma   90.00
#
_symmetry.space_group_name_H-M   'P 1'
#
loop_
_entity.id
_entity.type
_entity.pdbx_description
1 polymer ?
#
loop_
_entity_poly.entity_id
_entity_poly.type
_entity_poly.pdbx_seq_one_letter_code
_entity_poly.pdbx_strand_id
1 'polypeptide(L)' 'VRIHDYWRDARRPATATPIRRGSPKVGRNDPCSCGSGLKFKKCCEPNLH' A
#
# COMPACT_ATOMS: atom_id res chain seq x y z
N VAL A 1 -17.25 -20.57 -18.35
CA VAL A 1 -17.48 -20.00 -16.99
C VAL A 1 -17.05 -18.54 -17.01
N ARG A 2 -17.84 -17.60 -16.48
CA ARG A 2 -17.53 -16.16 -16.49
C ARG A 2 -16.46 -15.85 -15.43
N ILE A 3 -15.40 -15.12 -15.80
CA ILE A 3 -14.30 -14.72 -14.88
C ILE A 3 -14.84 -14.02 -13.63
N HIS A 4 -15.91 -13.24 -13.78
CA HIS A 4 -16.60 -12.59 -12.67
C HIS A 4 -17.06 -13.58 -11.57
N ASP A 5 -17.51 -14.76 -11.96
CA ASP A 5 -18.10 -15.72 -11.04
C ASP A 5 -17.03 -16.51 -10.28
N TYR A 6 -15.84 -16.71 -10.88
CA TYR A 6 -14.65 -17.27 -10.21
C TYR A 6 -14.20 -16.43 -8.99
N TRP A 7 -14.26 -15.09 -9.08
CA TRP A 7 -13.86 -14.20 -7.97
C TRP A 7 -14.98 -13.92 -6.96
N ARG A 8 -16.19 -14.44 -7.17
CA ARG A 8 -17.32 -14.24 -6.25
C ARG A 8 -17.15 -15.09 -4.99
N ASP A 9 -16.78 -16.35 -5.16
CA ASP A 9 -16.65 -17.31 -4.04
C ASP A 9 -15.39 -17.06 -3.21
N ALA A 10 -14.32 -16.55 -3.85
CA ALA A 10 -13.07 -16.19 -3.18
C ALA A 10 -13.15 -14.92 -2.32
N ARG A 11 -14.22 -14.11 -2.46
CA ARG A 11 -14.42 -12.85 -1.73
C ARG A 11 -15.33 -12.97 -0.51
N ARG A 12 -15.52 -14.16 0.06
CA ARG A 12 -16.12 -14.25 1.40
C ARG A 12 -15.25 -13.42 2.36
N PRO A 13 -15.80 -12.38 3.01
CA PRO A 13 -15.04 -11.64 3.98
C PRO A 13 -14.70 -12.62 5.11
N ALA A 14 -13.42 -13.01 5.20
CA ALA A 14 -12.89 -13.51 6.45
C ALA A 14 -13.21 -12.43 7.48
N THR A 15 -13.72 -12.81 8.65
CA THR A 15 -14.19 -11.91 9.73
C THR A 15 -13.07 -11.05 10.35
N ALA A 16 -11.93 -10.91 9.68
CA ALA A 16 -10.82 -10.09 10.08
C ALA A 16 -11.20 -8.61 10.01
N THR A 17 -11.06 -7.92 11.13
CA THR A 17 -11.13 -6.46 11.17
C THR A 17 -9.97 -5.87 10.38
N PRO A 18 -10.17 -4.78 9.62
CA PRO A 18 -9.08 -4.12 8.91
C PRO A 18 -8.06 -3.55 9.91
N ILE A 19 -6.77 -3.84 9.69
CA ILE A 19 -5.69 -3.26 10.47
C ILE A 19 -5.61 -1.76 10.14
N ARG A 20 -5.84 -0.90 11.14
CA ARG A 20 -5.61 0.53 11.02
C ARG A 20 -4.14 0.82 11.23
N ARG A 21 -3.53 1.62 10.34
CA ARG A 21 -2.18 2.13 10.54
C ARG A 21 -2.18 3.11 11.71
N GLY A 22 -1.25 2.96 12.64
CA GLY A 22 -1.05 3.90 13.74
C GLY A 22 -0.39 5.22 13.33
N SER A 23 0.22 5.26 12.14
CA SER A 23 0.94 6.43 11.62
C SER A 23 0.34 6.93 10.30
N PRO A 24 0.42 8.24 10.03
CA PRO A 24 0.01 8.79 8.74
C PRO A 24 0.83 8.16 7.60
N LYS A 25 0.18 8.00 6.44
CA LYS A 25 0.85 7.49 5.25
C LYS A 25 1.80 8.57 4.73
N VAL A 26 3.11 8.29 4.74
CA VAL A 26 4.10 9.17 4.11
C VAL A 26 3.78 9.25 2.62
N GLY A 27 3.59 10.47 2.11
CA GLY A 27 3.36 10.72 0.71
C GLY A 27 4.63 10.49 -0.09
N ARG A 28 4.48 9.94 -1.30
CA ARG A 28 5.60 9.62 -2.18
C ARG A 28 6.48 10.85 -2.54
N ASN A 29 5.93 12.06 -2.48
CA ASN A 29 6.67 13.30 -2.72
C ASN A 29 7.22 13.98 -1.45
N ASP A 30 6.83 13.53 -0.26
CA ASP A 30 7.27 14.12 1.02
C ASP A 30 8.76 13.90 1.25
N PRO A 31 9.42 14.73 2.10
CA PRO A 31 10.78 14.46 2.53
C PRO A 31 10.89 13.07 3.18
N CYS A 32 11.95 12.35 2.87
CA CYS A 32 12.22 11.04 3.45
C CYS A 32 12.47 11.15 4.95
N SER A 33 11.73 10.38 5.76
CA SER A 33 11.94 10.27 7.21
C SER A 33 13.31 9.67 7.60
N CYS A 34 14.04 9.12 6.63
CA CYS A 34 15.39 8.59 6.78
C CYS A 34 16.49 9.67 6.91
N GLY A 35 16.15 10.95 6.75
CA GLY A 35 17.11 12.06 6.89
C GLY A 35 17.98 12.32 5.66
N SER A 36 17.72 11.65 4.52
CA SER A 36 18.50 11.81 3.29
C SER A 36 18.32 13.15 2.58
N GLY A 37 17.33 13.97 2.99
CA GLY A 37 16.94 15.20 2.29
C GLY A 37 16.25 14.96 0.93
N LEU A 38 16.12 13.71 0.49
CA LEU A 38 15.46 13.34 -0.75
C LEU A 38 13.95 13.13 -0.55
N LYS A 39 13.18 13.25 -1.64
CA LYS A 39 11.77 12.84 -1.65
C LYS A 39 11.66 11.33 -1.39
N PHE A 40 10.62 10.89 -0.68
CA PHE A 40 10.40 9.49 -0.32
C PHE A 40 10.50 8.54 -1.53
N LYS A 41 9.93 8.92 -2.68
CA LYS A 41 10.01 8.18 -3.96
C LYS A 41 11.38 8.00 -4.57
N LYS A 42 12.34 8.83 -4.17
CA LYS A 42 13.73 8.80 -4.65
C LYS A 42 14.66 8.18 -3.60
N CYS A 43 14.15 7.74 -2.46
CA CYS A 43 14.96 7.26 -1.35
C CYS A 43 14.47 5.90 -0.81
N CYS A 44 13.48 5.87 0.10
CA CYS A 44 12.99 4.62 0.69
C CYS A 44 11.93 3.91 -0.16
N GLU A 45 11.32 4.59 -1.14
CA GLU A 45 10.37 3.97 -2.08
C GLU A 45 10.78 4.19 -3.55
N PRO A 46 12.01 3.78 -3.95
CA PRO A 46 12.45 3.86 -5.32
C PRO A 46 11.65 2.83 -6.12
N ASN A 47 10.66 3.28 -6.88
CA ASN A 47 10.10 2.45 -7.92
C ASN A 47 11.08 2.52 -9.08
N LEU A 48 12.10 1.66 -9.07
CA LEU A 48 12.91 1.44 -10.26
C LEU A 48 12.01 0.65 -11.23
N HIS A 49 11.72 1.27 -12.37
CA HIS A 49 10.94 0.65 -13.45
C HIS A 49 11.59 -0.63 -13.94
#